data_AF-A0A1R0W5L3-F1
#
_entry.id   AF-A0A1R0W5L3-F1
#
_cell.length_a   1.000
_cell.length_b   1.000
_cell.length_c   1.000
_cell.angle_alpha   90.00
_cell.angle_beta   90.00
_cell.angle_gamma   90.00
#
_symmetry.space_group_name_H-M   'P 1'
#
loop_
_entity.id
_entity.type
_entity.pdbx_description
1 polymer ?
#
loop_
_entity_poly.entity_id
_entity_poly.type
_entity_poly.pdbx_seq_one_letter_code
_entity_poly.pdbx_strand_id
1 'polypeptide(L)' 'MSKIVWQLPVKQSNFTDHDWIHPKAKYHAFKNNASICGKYLQDTDYFETSIDETELMSEKIQYACNKCLKMLQKRD' A
#
# COMPACT_ATOMS: atom_id res chain seq x y z
N MET A 1 -6.10 3.75 -17.83
CA MET A 1 -5.42 4.23 -16.60
C MET A 1 -5.14 3.02 -15.73
N SER A 2 -3.88 2.74 -15.41
CA SER A 2 -3.54 1.69 -14.43
C SER A 2 -4.09 2.10 -13.05
N LYS A 3 -4.95 1.25 -12.49
CA LYS A 3 -5.68 1.47 -11.24
C LYS A 3 -4.70 1.60 -10.07
N ILE A 4 -4.99 2.53 -9.15
CA ILE A 4 -4.27 2.64 -7.88
C ILE A 4 -5.00 1.77 -6.86
N VAL A 5 -4.24 1.04 -6.07
CA VAL A 5 -4.77 0.26 -4.95
C VAL A 5 -3.99 0.62 -3.68
N TRP A 6 -4.70 0.72 -2.57
CA TRP A 6 -4.09 0.96 -1.26
C TRP A 6 -3.98 -0.36 -0.52
N GLN A 7 -2.75 -0.79 -0.21
CA GLN A 7 -2.48 -2.06 0.44
C GLN A 7 -1.44 -1.92 1.55
N LEU A 8 -1.50 -2.81 2.54
CA LEU A 8 -0.42 -2.96 3.51
C LEU A 8 0.75 -3.70 2.85
N PRO A 9 2.00 -3.25 3.07
CA PRO A 9 3.15 -3.94 2.54
C PRO A 9 3.38 -5.25 3.31
N VAL A 10 3.36 -6.35 2.59
CA VAL A 10 3.66 -7.69 3.07
C VAL A 10 5.16 -7.92 2.98
N LYS A 11 5.75 -8.40 4.07
CA LYS A 11 7.12 -8.88 4.10
C LYS A 11 7.11 -10.38 3.89
N GLN A 12 7.65 -10.79 2.76
CA GLN A 12 8.00 -12.18 2.50
C GLN A 12 9.40 -12.45 3.05
N SER A 13 9.61 -13.64 3.61
CA SER A 13 10.89 -14.08 4.15
C SER A 13 11.33 -15.32 3.41
N ASN A 14 12.59 -15.38 3.02
CA ASN A 14 13.16 -16.60 2.44
C ASN A 14 13.46 -17.67 3.52
N PHE A 15 13.31 -17.33 4.80
CA PHE A 15 13.63 -18.19 5.94
C PHE A 15 12.39 -18.70 6.67
N THR A 16 11.22 -18.10 6.41
CA THR A 16 9.96 -18.47 7.07
C THR A 16 8.89 -18.63 6.01
N ASP A 17 8.07 -19.65 6.17
CA ASP A 17 6.90 -19.99 5.35
C ASP A 17 5.68 -19.09 5.58
N HIS A 18 5.83 -18.07 6.42
CA HIS A 18 4.75 -17.14 6.77
C HIS A 18 5.05 -15.74 6.24
N ASP A 19 4.09 -15.21 5.50
CA ASP A 19 4.02 -13.80 5.13
C ASP A 19 3.64 -12.96 6.34
N TRP A 20 4.27 -11.80 6.51
CA TRP A 20 4.04 -10.95 7.68
C TRP A 20 3.86 -9.47 7.34
N ILE A 21 2.89 -8.84 8.01
CA ILE A 21 2.69 -7.39 7.96
C ILE A 21 3.15 -6.80 9.29
N HIS A 22 4.02 -5.79 9.23
CA HIS A 22 4.46 -5.12 10.44
C HIS A 22 3.26 -4.44 11.15
N PRO A 23 3.08 -4.57 12.48
CA PRO A 23 1.91 -4.03 13.20
C PRO A 23 1.72 -2.51 13.04
N LYS A 24 2.81 -1.78 12.80
CA LYS A 24 2.82 -0.34 12.53
C LYS A 24 2.92 0.02 11.05
N ALA A 25 2.69 -0.94 10.16
CA ALA A 25 2.66 -0.69 8.73
C ALA A 25 1.53 0.29 8.40
N LYS A 26 1.74 1.06 7.35
CA LYS A 26 0.76 1.99 6.80
C LYS A 26 0.31 1.48 5.45
N TYR A 27 -0.88 1.89 5.00
CA TYR A 27 -1.33 1.63 3.65
C TYR A 27 -0.51 2.45 2.66
N HIS A 28 -0.01 1.78 1.62
CA HIS A 28 0.71 2.39 0.51
C HIS A 28 -0.15 2.33 -0.74
N ALA A 29 -0.17 3.42 -1.50
CA ALA A 29 -0.72 3.42 -2.85
C ALA A 29 0.24 2.70 -3.78
N PHE A 30 -0.21 1.61 -4.39
CA PHE A 30 0.50 0.84 -5.40
C PHE A 30 -0.07 1.13 -6.79
N LYS A 31 0.82 1.16 -7.78
CA LYS A 31 0.51 1.25 -9.20
C LYS A 31 1.45 0.31 -9.93
N ASN A 32 0.90 -0.67 -10.65
CA ASN A 32 1.67 -1.73 -11.32
C ASN A 32 2.63 -2.45 -10.36
N ASN A 33 2.12 -2.97 -9.25
CA ASN A 33 2.90 -3.70 -8.23
C ASN A 33 4.00 -2.90 -7.53
N ALA A 34 4.12 -1.60 -7.79
CA ALA A 34 5.08 -0.71 -7.15
C ALA A 34 4.38 0.37 -6.34
N SER A 35 4.78 0.52 -5.08
CA SER A 35 4.33 1.65 -4.27
C SER A 35 4.79 2.96 -4.91
N ILE A 36 3.91 3.95 -4.99
CA ILE A 36 4.24 5.23 -5.64
C ILE A 36 5.35 5.99 -4.90
N CYS A 37 5.54 5.72 -3.61
CA CYS A 37 6.64 6.30 -2.83
C CYS A 37 7.98 5.57 -3.03
N GLY A 38 8.01 4.53 -3.87
CA GLY A 38 9.21 3.79 -4.28
C GLY A 38 9.79 2.85 -3.22
N LYS A 39 9.05 2.54 -2.14
CA LYS A 39 9.57 1.74 -1.02
C LYS A 39 9.34 0.25 -1.15
N TYR A 40 8.23 -0.13 -1.76
CA TYR A 40 7.74 -1.51 -1.82
C TYR A 40 7.45 -1.90 -3.26
N LEU A 41 7.83 -3.14 -3.56
CA LEU A 41 7.35 -3.94 -4.68
C LEU A 41 6.52 -5.08 -4.09
N GLN A 42 5.31 -5.28 -4.59
CA GLN A 42 4.36 -6.26 -4.07
C GLN A 42 3.40 -6.68 -5.18
N ASP A 43 3.13 -7.97 -5.29
CA ASP A 43 2.04 -8.46 -6.14
C ASP A 43 0.69 -8.05 -5.54
N THR A 44 0.05 -7.03 -6.12
CA THR A 44 -1.19 -6.50 -5.56
C THR A 44 -2.41 -7.38 -5.80
N ASP A 45 -2.31 -8.34 -6.72
CA ASP A 45 -3.40 -9.27 -7.04
C ASP A 45 -3.35 -10.51 -6.13
N TYR A 46 -2.15 -10.89 -5.66
CA TYR A 46 -1.96 -12.01 -4.73
C TYR A 46 -2.29 -11.67 -3.28
N PHE A 47 -1.87 -10.49 -2.79
CA PHE A 47 -2.04 -10.13 -1.38
C PHE A 47 -3.36 -9.39 -1.11
N GLU A 48 -4.28 -10.06 -0.42
CA GLU A 48 -5.59 -9.53 0.00
C GLU A 48 -5.49 -8.56 1.20
N THR A 49 -4.63 -7.55 1.09
CA THR A 49 -4.37 -6.54 2.15
C THR A 49 -4.91 -5.16 1.79
N SER A 50 -5.84 -5.12 0.84
CA SER A 50 -6.38 -3.88 0.30
C SER A 50 -7.40 -3.25 1.23
N ILE A 51 -7.44 -1.92 1.20
CA ILE A 51 -8.51 -1.12 1.76
C ILE A 51 -9.15 -0.29 0.64
N ASP A 52 -10.45 -0.04 0.74
CA ASP A 52 -11.11 0.91 -0.15
C ASP A 52 -10.50 2.31 0.01
N GLU A 53 -10.32 3.02 -1.10
CA GLU A 53 -9.71 4.35 -1.07
C GLU A 53 -10.60 5.36 -0.35
N THR A 54 -11.92 5.30 -0.54
CA THR A 54 -12.85 6.21 0.12
C THR A 54 -12.80 5.98 1.63
N GLU A 55 -12.89 4.72 2.07
CA GLU A 55 -12.75 4.33 3.47
C GLU A 55 -11.42 4.81 4.08
N LEU A 56 -10.32 4.63 3.34
CA LEU A 56 -9.00 5.08 3.80
C LEU A 56 -8.93 6.60 3.95
N MET A 57 -9.50 7.36 3.02
CA MET A 57 -9.44 8.82 3.05
C MET A 57 -10.40 9.45 4.06
N SER A 58 -11.58 8.85 4.29
CA SER A 58 -12.60 9.40 5.19
C SER A 58 -12.34 9.10 6.66
N GLU A 59 -11.93 7.87 6.99
CA GLU A 59 -11.95 7.36 8.37
C GLU A 59 -10.57 6.95 8.88
N LYS A 60 -9.65 6.64 7.96
CA LYS A 60 -8.40 5.94 8.27
C LYS A 60 -7.17 6.64 7.71
N ILE A 61 -7.26 7.93 7.42
CA ILE A 61 -6.19 8.69 6.75
C ILE A 61 -4.86 8.67 7.51
N GLN A 62 -4.90 8.56 8.84
CA GLN A 62 -3.73 8.40 9.71
C GLN A 62 -2.92 7.13 9.41
N TYR A 63 -3.57 6.10 8.86
CA TYR A 63 -2.95 4.84 8.46
C TYR A 63 -2.41 4.89 7.02
N ALA A 64 -2.65 5.94 6.25
CA ALA A 64 -2.09 6.09 4.91
C ALA A 64 -0.63 6.58 4.96
N CYS A 65 0.18 6.13 4.01
CA CYS A 65 1.54 6.61 3.86
C CYS A 65 1.56 8.08 3.42
N ASN A 66 2.06 8.96 4.29
CA ASN A 66 2.15 10.40 4.02
C ASN A 66 2.91 10.74 2.73
N LYS A 67 3.92 9.93 2.35
CA LYS A 67 4.63 10.15 1.07
C LYS A 67 3.75 9.80 -0.12
N CYS A 68 2.98 8.72 -0.05
CA CYS A 68 2.04 8.35 -1.11
C CYS A 68 0.96 9.44 -1.29
N LEU A 69 0.34 9.89 -0.19
CA LEU A 69 -0.65 10.97 -0.22
C LEU A 69 -0.12 12.22 -0.94
N LYS A 70 1.07 12.70 -0.53
CA LYS A 70 1.70 13.88 -1.14
C LYS A 70 2.02 13.71 -2.63
N MET A 71 2.33 12.49 -3.08
CA MET A 71 2.65 12.24 -4.48
C MET A 71 1.42 12.15 -5.37
N LEU A 72 0.27 11.74 -4.82
CA LEU A 72 -1.01 11.74 -5.54
C LEU A 72 -1.56 13.15 -5.68
N GLN A 73 -1.49 13.97 -4.63
CA GLN A 73 -1.91 15.38 -4.67
C GLN A 73 -1.12 16.26 -5.66
N LYS A 74 0.05 15.81 -6.12
CA LYS A 74 0.89 16.52 -7.11
C LYS A 74 0.58 16.14 -8.56
N ARG A 75 -0.34 15.20 -8.78
CA ARG A 75 -0.71 14.68 -10.11
C ARG A 75 -2.04 15.24 -10.63
N ASP A 76 -2.69 16.10 -9.84
CA ASP A 76 -3.82 16.96 -10.23
C ASP A 76 -3.31 18.37 -10.55
#